data_AF-A0A0W0VSW9-F1
#
_entry.id   AF-A0A0W0VSW9-F1
#
_cell.length_a   1.000
_cell.length_b   1.000
_cell.length_c   1.000
_cell.angle_alpha   90.00
_cell.angle_beta   90.00
_cell.angle_gamma   90.00
#
_symmetry.space_group_name_H-M   'P 1'
#
loop_
_entity.id
_entity.type
_entity.pdbx_description
1 polymer ?
#
loop_
_entity_poly.entity_id
_entity_poly.type
_entity_poly.pdbx_seq_one_letter_code
_entity_poly.pdbx_strand_id
1 'polypeptide(L)' 'MGCFIQLKDPDITFNFVQNKLKQKMLLAALIRYSEIDLNGIAEILDICSKRLLKVLIGAEFLEEKDAEELGRLFLIFFSE' A
#
# COMPACT_ATOMS: atom_id res chain seq x y z
N MET A 1 -10.65 5.31 13.91
CA MET A 1 -10.05 3.98 14.19
C MET A 1 -8.88 3.80 13.22
N GLY A 2 -7.74 3.29 13.67
CA GLY A 2 -6.53 3.16 12.83
C GLY A 2 -6.39 1.74 12.28
N CYS A 3 -5.95 1.62 11.03
CA CYS A 3 -5.54 0.35 10.42
C CYS A 3 -4.04 0.13 10.68
N PHE A 4 -3.74 -0.96 11.39
CA PHE A 4 -2.40 -1.38 11.74
C PHE A 4 -2.22 -2.82 11.26
N ILE A 5 -1.16 -3.07 10.49
CA ILE A 5 -0.71 -4.43 10.25
C ILE A 5 0.44 -4.68 11.22
N GLN A 6 0.23 -5.65 12.11
CA GLN A 6 1.19 -6.05 13.13
C GLN A 6 1.92 -7.28 12.61
N LEU A 7 3.15 -7.10 12.17
CA LEU A 7 4.02 -8.19 11.75
C LEU A 7 4.62 -8.82 13.00
N LYS A 8 4.38 -10.12 13.20
CA LYS A 8 5.03 -10.85 14.29
C LYS A 8 6.49 -11.09 13.93
N ASP A 9 7.34 -10.31 14.59
CA ASP A 9 8.80 -10.32 14.64
C ASP A 9 9.59 -9.70 13.47
N PRO A 10 10.46 -8.70 13.74
CA PRO A 10 10.56 -7.85 14.93
C PRO A 10 9.56 -6.67 14.83
N ASP A 11 9.15 -6.10 15.97
CA ASP A 11 8.10 -5.08 16.19
C ASP A 11 8.04 -3.88 15.21
N ILE A 12 7.68 -4.11 13.96
CA ILE A 12 7.36 -3.06 13.00
C ILE A 12 5.85 -2.85 13.03
N THR A 13 5.41 -1.96 13.91
CA THR A 13 4.03 -1.45 13.85
C THR A 13 3.94 -0.42 12.74
N PHE A 14 3.45 -0.83 11.59
CA PHE A 14 3.24 0.07 10.47
C PHE A 14 1.85 0.69 10.56
N ASN A 15 1.78 1.96 11.00
CA ASN A 15 0.55 2.74 10.95
C ASN A 15 0.32 3.22 9.51
N PHE A 16 -0.60 2.56 8.81
CA PHE A 16 -0.94 2.83 7.41
C PHE A 16 -1.81 4.07 7.23
N VAL A 17 -2.58 4.44 8.26
CA VAL A 17 -3.61 5.48 8.17
C VAL A 17 -3.03 6.89 8.29
N GLN A 18 -1.91 7.08 9.00
CA GLN A 18 -1.42 8.42 9.33
C GLN A 18 -0.24 8.94 8.49
N ASN A 19 0.20 8.21 7.46
CA ASN A 19 1.43 8.58 6.77
C ASN A 19 1.32 8.43 5.25
N LYS A 20 0.77 9.46 4.59
CA LYS A 20 0.66 9.57 3.13
C LYS A 20 1.97 9.20 2.40
N LEU A 21 3.09 9.59 2.99
CA LEU A 21 4.43 9.29 2.49
C LEU A 21 4.72 7.78 2.44
N LYS A 22 4.27 7.03 3.45
CA LYS A 22 4.48 5.58 3.52
C LYS A 22 3.70 4.83 2.45
N GLN A 23 2.42 5.16 2.23
CA GLN A 23 1.63 4.53 1.17
C GLN A 23 2.21 4.81 -0.22
N LYS A 24 2.66 6.06 -0.46
CA LYS A 24 3.41 6.40 -1.68
C LYS A 24 4.66 5.54 -1.83
N MET A 25 5.45 5.38 -0.78
CA MET A 25 6.68 4.58 -0.81
C MET A 25 6.40 3.11 -1.11
N LEU A 26 5.38 2.53 -0.46
CA LEU A 26 4.97 1.14 -0.69
C LEU A 26 4.51 0.92 -2.13
N LEU A 27 3.67 1.82 -2.66
CA LEU A 27 3.19 1.73 -4.02
C LEU A 27 4.33 1.88 -5.05
N ALA A 28 5.27 2.79 -4.79
CA ALA A 28 6.47 2.94 -5.61
C ALA A 28 7.38 1.71 -5.54
N ALA A 29 7.51 1.06 -4.38
CA ALA A 29 8.27 -0.17 -4.22
C ALA A 29 7.63 -1.34 -4.95
N LEU A 30 6.30 -1.53 -4.81
CA LEU A 30 5.55 -2.53 -5.57
C LEU A 30 5.79 -2.37 -7.07
N ILE A 31 5.50 -1.20 -7.64
CA ILE A 31 5.67 -0.96 -9.09
C ILE A 31 7.10 -1.24 -9.55
N ARG A 32 8.10 -0.90 -8.72
CA ARG A 32 9.50 -1.01 -9.10
C ARG A 32 10.05 -2.43 -9.01
N TYR A 33 9.56 -3.24 -8.07
CA TYR A 33 10.18 -4.52 -7.73
C TYR A 33 9.27 -5.74 -7.90
N SER A 34 7.94 -5.55 -8.05
CA SER A 34 6.98 -6.65 -8.20
C SER A 34 6.61 -6.98 -9.65
N GLU A 35 7.16 -6.25 -10.63
CA GLU A 35 6.79 -6.29 -12.07
C GLU A 35 5.29 -6.02 -12.37
N ILE A 36 4.50 -5.65 -11.36
CA ILE A 36 3.09 -5.27 -11.52
C ILE A 36 3.02 -3.76 -11.76
N ASP A 37 2.34 -3.35 -12.83
CA ASP A 37 2.10 -1.94 -13.11
C ASP A 37 0.98 -1.36 -12.22
N LEU A 38 0.78 -0.04 -12.32
CA LEU A 38 -0.23 0.65 -11.52
C LEU A 38 -1.66 0.10 -11.75
N ASN A 39 -1.95 -0.40 -12.96
CA ASN A 39 -3.28 -0.92 -13.30
C ASN A 39 -3.49 -2.31 -12.70
N GLY A 40 -2.48 -3.19 -12.74
CA GLY A 40 -2.54 -4.49 -12.11
C GLY A 40 -2.71 -4.37 -10.59
N ILE A 41 -2.03 -3.40 -9.96
CA ILE A 41 -2.25 -3.11 -8.53
C ILE A 41 -3.69 -2.60 -8.30
N ALA A 42 -4.21 -1.76 -9.20
CA ALA A 42 -5.57 -1.25 -9.13
C ALA A 42 -6.62 -2.37 -9.20
N GLU A 43 -6.42 -3.34 -10.10
CA GLU A 43 -7.28 -4.52 -10.25
C GLU A 43 -7.22 -5.42 -9.01
N ILE A 44 -6.03 -5.68 -8.46
CA ILE A 44 -5.87 -6.48 -7.24
C ILE A 44 -6.57 -5.84 -6.04
N LEU A 45 -6.44 -4.52 -5.92
CA LEU A 45 -7.03 -3.75 -4.81
C LEU A 45 -8.51 -3.38 -5.06
N ASP A 46 -9.08 -3.73 -6.21
CA ASP A 46 -10.45 -3.36 -6.63
C ASP A 46 -10.73 -1.84 -6.51
N ILE A 47 -9.76 -1.01 -6.91
CA ILE A 47 -9.86 0.45 -6.90
C ILE A 47 -9.47 1.06 -8.24
N CYS A 48 -9.96 2.26 -8.52
CA CYS A 48 -9.61 2.95 -9.76
C CYS A 48 -8.12 3.33 -9.80
N SER A 49 -7.42 3.02 -10.90
CA SER A 49 -6.01 3.36 -11.11
C SER A 49 -5.73 4.87 -11.03
N LYS A 50 -6.72 5.73 -11.36
CA LYS A 50 -6.62 7.18 -11.14
C LYS A 50 -6.47 7.54 -9.66
N ARG A 51 -7.13 6.82 -8.76
CA ARG A 51 -7.01 7.02 -7.32
C ARG A 51 -5.63 6.58 -6.82
N LEU A 52 -5.14 5.43 -7.30
CA LEU A 52 -3.77 4.99 -7.01
C LEU A 52 -2.70 5.95 -7.56
N LEU A 53 -2.91 6.55 -8.72
CA LEU A 53 -1.99 7.56 -9.25
C LEU A 53 -1.90 8.76 -8.31
N LYS A 54 -3.03 9.22 -7.75
CA LYS A 54 -3.04 10.31 -6.76
C LYS A 54 -2.30 9.93 -5.48
N VAL A 55 -2.37 8.67 -5.06
CA VAL A 55 -1.59 8.14 -3.92
C VAL A 55 -0.09 8.12 -4.27
N LEU A 56 0.27 7.67 -5.48
CA LEU A 56 1.65 7.60 -5.95
C LEU A 56 2.33 8.97 -5.99
N ILE A 57 1.61 10.01 -6.42
CA ILE A 57 2.13 11.39 -6.42
C ILE A 57 2.05 12.04 -5.03
N GLY A 58 1.40 11.41 -4.06
CA GLY A 58 1.23 11.90 -2.69
C GLY A 58 0.11 12.94 -2.51
N ALA A 59 -0.78 13.09 -3.49
CA ALA A 59 -1.92 13.99 -3.43
C ALA A 59 -3.05 13.45 -2.55
N GLU A 60 -3.25 12.13 -2.54
CA GLU A 60 -4.26 11.44 -1.73
C GLU A 60 -3.62 10.27 -0.96
N PHE A 61 -4.38 9.65 -0.07
CA PHE A 61 -4.04 8.41 0.61
C PHE A 61 -5.27 7.51 0.63
N LEU A 62 -5.02 6.21 0.67
CA LEU A 62 -6.02 5.19 0.89
C LEU A 62 -6.42 5.17 2.37
N GLU A 63 -7.70 4.95 2.62
CA GLU A 63 -8.25 4.87 3.98
C GLU A 63 -8.71 3.44 4.27
N GLU A 64 -8.68 3.08 5.56
CA GLU A 64 -9.26 1.85 6.08
C GLU A 64 -8.88 0.60 5.27
N LYS A 65 -9.86 -0.06 4.65
CA LYS A 65 -9.73 -1.31 3.92
C LYS A 65 -8.73 -1.21 2.76
N ASP A 66 -8.77 -0.12 2.00
CA ASP A 66 -7.90 0.04 0.82
C ASP A 66 -6.41 0.16 1.24
N ALA A 67 -6.17 0.81 2.38
CA ALA A 67 -4.83 0.94 2.95
C ALA A 67 -4.33 -0.39 3.54
N GLU A 68 -5.23 -1.17 4.14
CA GLU A 68 -4.93 -2.51 4.66
C GLU A 68 -4.55 -3.47 3.53
N GLU A 69 -5.34 -3.51 2.45
CA GLU A 69 -5.09 -4.38 1.31
C GLU A 69 -3.79 -4.01 0.58
N LEU A 70 -3.49 -2.72 0.42
CA LEU A 70 -2.17 -2.29 -0.09
C LEU A 70 -1.02 -2.80 0.79
N GLY A 71 -1.20 -2.75 2.11
CA GLY A 71 -0.23 -3.28 3.05
C GLY A 71 -0.06 -4.80 2.95
N ARG A 72 -1.16 -5.55 2.83
CA ARG A 72 -1.13 -7.01 2.63
C ARG A 72 -0.46 -7.38 1.32
N LEU A 73 -0.78 -6.68 0.24
CA LEU A 73 -0.15 -6.89 -1.07
C LEU A 73 1.37 -6.69 -0.99
N PHE A 74 1.81 -5.62 -0.32
CA PHE A 74 3.23 -5.40 -0.09
C PHE A 74 3.88 -6.56 0.66
N LEU A 75 3.24 -7.07 1.71
CA LEU A 75 3.78 -8.22 2.44
C LEU A 75 3.86 -9.46 1.57
N ILE A 76 2.83 -9.80 0.80
CA ILE A 76 2.85 -10.93 -0.13
C ILE A 76 4.06 -10.87 -1.09
N PHE A 77 4.43 -9.66 -1.52
CA PHE A 77 5.56 -9.47 -2.44
C PHE A 77 6.94 -9.42 -1.78
N PHE A 78 7.04 -9.02 -0.51
CA PHE A 78 8.33 -8.70 0.12
C PHE A 78 8.58 -9.40 1.46
N SER A 79 7.66 -10.21 1.98
CA SER A 79 7.92 -11.09 3.12
C SER A 79 8.34 -12.47 2.64
N GLU A 80 9.59 -12.85 2.89
CA GLU A 80 10.04 -14.24 2.96
C GLU A 80 9.77 -14.83 4.35
#